data_AF-A0A947SPB9-F1
#
_entry.id   AF-A0A947SPB9-F1
#
_cell.length_a   1.000
_cell.length_b   1.000
_cell.length_c   1.000
_cell.angle_alpha   90.00
_cell.angle_beta   90.00
_cell.angle_gamma   90.00
#
_symmetry.space_group_name_H-M   'P 1'
#
loop_
_entity.id
_entity.type
_entity.pdbx_description
1 polymer ?
#
loop_
_entity_poly.entity_id
_entity_poly.type
_entity_poly.pdbx_seq_one_letter_code
_entity_poly.pdbx_strand_id
1 'polypeptide(L)'
;MEKNKKIKVRFAPSPTGLFHIGTARTALFNYLFAKKNHGEFILRIEDTDLERSEQKYEEDIINNLKWLGLEWDGNIFKQSERIEIYK
;
A
#
# COMPACT_ATOMS: atom_id res chain seq x y z
N MET A 1 28.73 -3.12 -13.07
CA MET A 1 27.66 -3.19 -12.06
C MET A 1 26.46 -2.44 -12.61
N GLU A 2 25.41 -3.15 -13.02
CA GLU A 2 24.30 -2.57 -13.78
C GLU A 2 23.39 -1.68 -12.93
N LYS A 3 23.14 -0.48 -13.48
CA LYS A 3 22.07 0.51 -13.26
C LYS A 3 21.48 0.65 -11.85
N ASN A 4 21.69 1.85 -11.28
CA ASN A 4 20.90 2.50 -10.22
C ASN A 4 19.40 2.12 -10.27
N LYS A 5 19.02 1.01 -9.64
CA LYS A 5 17.63 0.59 -9.55
C LYS A 5 16.98 1.48 -8.49
N LYS A 6 16.07 2.36 -8.92
CA LYS A 6 15.31 3.22 -8.00
C LYS A 6 14.64 2.34 -6.95
N ILE A 7 14.84 2.66 -5.67
CA ILE A 7 14.23 1.92 -4.56
C ILE A 7 12.71 1.99 -4.72
N LYS A 8 12.05 0.83 -4.63
CA LYS A 8 10.58 0.74 -4.60
C LYS A 8 10.18 -0.11 -3.42
N VAL A 9 9.34 0.44 -2.56
CA VAL A 9 8.72 -0.26 -1.44
C VAL A 9 7.21 -0.15 -1.55
N ARG A 10 6.50 -0.98 -0.80
CA ARG A 10 5.04 -0.99 -0.81
C ARG A 10 4.47 -1.10 0.59
N PHE A 11 3.30 -0.50 0.77
CA PHE A 11 2.39 -0.86 1.85
C PHE A 11 1.23 -1.65 1.23
N ALA A 12 1.04 -2.88 1.72
CA ALA A 12 0.10 -3.85 1.15
C ALA A 12 -0.92 -4.36 2.19
N PRO A 13 -1.87 -3.52 2.65
CA PRO A 13 -2.87 -3.93 3.63
C PRO A 13 -4.01 -4.74 3.01
N SER A 14 -4.57 -5.67 3.78
CA SER A 14 -5.84 -6.32 3.46
C SER A 14 -7.00 -5.50 4.04
N PRO A 15 -8.04 -5.17 3.25
CA PRO A 15 -9.17 -4.36 3.69
C PRO A 15 -10.18 -5.19 4.50
N THR A 16 -9.73 -5.78 5.61
CA THR A 16 -10.50 -6.74 6.44
C THR A 16 -10.85 -6.21 7.84
N GLY A 17 -10.49 -4.97 8.13
CA GLY A 17 -10.70 -4.31 9.40
C GLY A 17 -10.22 -2.85 9.37
N LEU A 18 -10.49 -2.12 10.45
CA LEU A 18 -10.12 -0.72 10.56
C LEU A 18 -8.59 -0.52 10.58
N PHE A 19 -8.17 0.60 10.00
CA PHE A 19 -6.79 1.06 10.05
C PHE A 19 -6.39 1.37 11.49
N HIS A 20 -5.25 0.82 11.92
CA HIS A 20 -4.80 0.91 13.30
C HIS A 20 -3.32 1.31 13.41
N ILE A 21 -2.84 1.56 14.63
CA ILE A 21 -1.47 2.08 14.84
C ILE A 21 -0.38 1.17 14.26
N GLY A 22 -0.58 -0.15 14.33
CA GLY A 22 0.30 -1.14 13.69
C GLY A 22 0.41 -0.97 12.16
N THR A 23 -0.70 -0.78 11.44
CA THR A 23 -0.67 -0.53 9.99
C THR A 23 -0.06 0.83 9.68
N ALA A 24 -0.39 1.86 10.46
CA ALA A 24 0.19 3.19 10.35
C ALA A 24 1.72 3.17 10.47
N ARG A 25 2.24 2.44 11.47
CA ARG A 25 3.68 2.27 11.68
C ARG A 25 4.34 1.64 10.46
N THR A 26 3.80 0.55 9.92
CA THR A 26 4.38 -0.11 8.75
C THR A 26 4.36 0.79 7.50
N ALA A 27 3.26 1.50 7.27
CA ALA A 27 3.17 2.47 6.17
C ALA A 27 4.21 3.60 6.33
N LEU A 28 4.32 4.17 7.53
CA LEU A 28 5.29 5.24 7.85
C LEU A 28 6.74 4.80 7.59
N PHE A 29 7.13 3.60 8.02
CA PHE A 29 8.50 3.11 7.82
C PHE A 29 8.83 2.94 6.33
N ASN A 30 7.91 2.37 5.54
CA ASN A 30 8.10 2.25 4.09
C ASN A 30 8.16 3.62 3.43
N TYR A 31 7.25 4.53 3.79
CA TYR A 31 7.23 5.90 3.27
C TYR A 31 8.54 6.65 3.55
N LEU A 32 9.00 6.67 4.81
CA LEU A 32 10.24 7.36 5.19
C LEU A 32 11.47 6.72 4.52
N PHE A 33 11.50 5.39 4.40
CA PHE A 33 12.57 4.70 3.71
C PHE A 33 12.61 5.06 2.22
N ALA A 34 11.46 5.10 1.54
CA ALA A 34 11.37 5.54 0.16
C ALA A 34 11.86 6.98 0.00
N LYS A 35 11.32 7.92 0.81
CA LYS A 35 11.69 9.35 0.73
C LYS A 35 13.17 9.58 0.99
N LYS A 36 13.76 8.92 2.00
CA LYS A 36 15.20 9.01 2.31
C LYS A 36 16.09 8.56 1.15
N ASN A 37 15.65 7.58 0.37
CA ASN A 37 16.43 6.99 -0.73
C ASN A 37 15.98 7.49 -2.11
N HIS A 38 15.20 8.57 -2.19
CA HIS A 38 14.61 9.08 -3.45
C HIS A 38 13.88 7.97 -4.26
N GLY A 39 13.27 7.04 -3.53
CA GLY A 39 12.53 5.90 -4.04
C GLY A 39 11.05 6.18 -4.26
N GLU A 40 10.28 5.10 -4.45
CA GLU A 40 8.83 5.12 -4.59
C GLU A 40 8.16 4.33 -3.45
N PHE A 41 7.09 4.88 -2.92
CA PHE A 41 6.19 4.28 -1.94
C PHE A 41 4.87 3.92 -2.62
N ILE A 42 4.59 2.63 -2.79
CA ILE A 42 3.41 2.15 -3.52
C ILE A 42 2.33 1.67 -2.56
N LEU A 43 1.06 2.02 -2.82
CA LEU A 43 -0.11 1.43 -2.15
C LEU A 43 -0.69 0.28 -2.99
N ARG A 44 -0.84 -0.89 -2.37
CA ARG A 44 -1.53 -2.04 -2.96
C ARG A 44 -2.56 -2.61 -1.99
N ILE A 45 -3.81 -2.73 -2.40
CA ILE A 45 -4.85 -3.34 -1.59
C ILE A 45 -4.83 -4.87 -1.84
N GLU A 46 -4.64 -5.65 -0.77
CA GLU A 46 -4.66 -7.13 -0.81
C GLU A 46 -6.09 -7.64 -0.57
N ASP A 47 -6.94 -7.47 -1.58
CA ASP A 47 -8.39 -7.77 -1.58
C ASP A 47 -8.73 -9.16 -2.14
N THR A 48 -7.86 -10.15 -1.91
CA THR A 48 -8.08 -11.52 -2.42
C THR A 48 -9.06 -12.35 -1.60
N ASP A 49 -9.29 -11.97 -0.34
CA ASP A 49 -10.28 -12.60 0.52
C ASP A 49 -11.62 -11.87 0.37
N LEU A 50 -12.46 -12.34 -0.55
CA LEU A 50 -13.74 -11.70 -0.88
C LEU A 50 -14.76 -11.73 0.27
N GLU A 51 -14.65 -12.68 1.21
CA GLU A 51 -15.58 -12.79 2.33
C GLU A 51 -15.30 -11.75 3.42
N ARG A 52 -14.01 -11.45 3.65
CA ARG A 52 -13.59 -10.49 4.69
C ARG A 52 -13.29 -9.10 4.14
N SER A 53 -13.06 -8.97 2.84
CA SER A 53 -12.72 -7.69 2.23
C SER A 53 -13.97 -6.83 2.03
N GLU A 54 -13.98 -5.64 2.64
CA GLU A 54 -15.09 -4.68 2.48
C GLU A 54 -14.57 -3.32 2.00
N GLN A 55 -15.33 -2.69 1.09
CA GLN A 55 -14.99 -1.37 0.54
C GLN A 55 -14.79 -0.31 1.63
N LYS A 56 -15.58 -0.37 2.72
CA LYS A 56 -15.45 0.57 3.86
C LYS A 56 -14.06 0.55 4.50
N TYR A 57 -13.42 -0.62 4.56
CA TYR A 57 -12.07 -0.74 5.13
C TYR A 57 -11.00 -0.26 4.15
N GLU A 58 -11.20 -0.46 2.85
CA GLU A 58 -10.34 0.13 1.82
C GLU A 58 -10.38 1.67 1.88
N GLU A 59 -11.58 2.25 1.96
CA GLU A 59 -11.76 3.70 2.09
C GLU A 59 -11.13 4.23 3.39
N ASP A 60 -11.31 3.52 4.51
CA ASP A 60 -10.69 3.86 5.80
C ASP A 60 -9.15 3.86 5.69
N ILE A 61 -8.54 2.85 5.08
CA ILE A 61 -7.10 2.80 4.82
C ILE A 61 -6.64 4.03 4.01
N ILE A 62 -7.31 4.31 2.89
CA ILE A 62 -6.97 5.41 1.98
C ILE A 62 -7.07 6.76 2.69
N ASN A 63 -8.16 6.99 3.43
CA ASN A 63 -8.42 8.23 4.13
C ASN A 63 -7.42 8.46 5.27
N ASN A 64 -7.10 7.43 6.05
CA ASN A 64 -6.11 7.54 7.14
C ASN A 64 -4.69 7.77 6.61
N LEU A 65 -4.28 7.14 5.50
CA LEU A 65 -2.99 7.42 4.87
C LEU A 65 -2.88 8.87 4.40
N LYS A 66 -3.94 9.41 3.78
CA LYS A 66 -4.02 10.82 3.39
C LYS A 66 -3.98 11.75 4.60
N TRP A 67 -4.74 11.45 5.65
CA TRP A 67 -4.75 12.23 6.89
C TRP A 67 -3.36 12.29 7.56
N LEU A 68 -2.61 11.19 7.52
CA LEU A 68 -1.23 11.12 8.02
C LEU A 68 -0.19 11.80 7.09
N GLY A 69 -0.57 12.25 5.90
CA GLY A 69 0.35 12.79 4.90
C GLY A 69 1.26 11.74 4.25
N LEU A 70 0.86 10.46 4.28
CA LEU A 70 1.60 9.34 3.69
C LEU A 70 1.14 9.10 2.25
N GLU A 71 1.46 10.03 1.36
CA GLU A 71 1.10 9.93 -0.06
C GLU A 71 1.93 8.85 -0.77
N TRP A 72 1.24 7.95 -1.47
CA TRP A 72 1.85 6.95 -2.33
C TRP A 72 2.07 7.48 -3.75
N ASP A 73 3.05 6.89 -4.42
CA ASP A 73 3.42 7.19 -5.80
C ASP A 73 2.56 6.35 -6.76
N GLY A 74 1.99 7.02 -7.76
CA GLY A 74 1.19 6.38 -8.81
C GLY A 74 -0.22 5.98 -8.37
N ASN A 75 -0.79 5.00 -9.09
CA ASN A 75 -2.15 4.52 -8.83
C ASN A 75 -2.18 3.49 -7.69
N ILE A 76 -3.34 3.37 -7.05
CA ILE A 76 -3.61 2.25 -6.16
C ILE A 76 -3.70 0.98 -7.01
N PHE A 77 -3.03 -0.08 -6.57
CA PHE A 77 -3.15 -1.40 -7.18
C PHE A 77 -4.09 -2.28 -6.34
N LYS A 78 -5.08 -2.94 -6.95
CA LYS A 78 -5.81 -4.02 -6.29
C LYS A 78 -5.26 -5.36 -6.72
N GLN A 79 -5.22 -6.32 -5.81
CA GLN A 79 -4.71 -7.65 -6.12
C GLN A 79 -5.73 -8.46 -6.91
N SER A 80 -7.03 -8.28 -6.64
CA SER A 80 -8.14 -8.88 -7.38
C SER A 80 -8.15 -8.51 -8.88
N GLU A 81 -7.69 -7.31 -9.24
CA GLU A 81 -7.57 -6.84 -10.64
C GLU A 81 -6.42 -7.50 -11.42
N ARG A 82 -5.56 -8.26 -10.74
CA ARG A 82 -4.31 -8.82 -11.31
C ARG A 82 -4.35 -10.34 -11.47
N ILE A 83 -5.53 -10.96 -11.37
CA ILE A 83 -5.71 -12.41 -11.41
C ILE A 83 -5.05 -13.04 -12.65
N GLU A 84 -5.09 -12.36 -13.81
CA GLU A 84 -4.47 -12.87 -15.04
C GLU A 84 -2.96 -13.04 -14.96
N ILE A 85 -2.27 -12.27 -14.10
CA ILE A 85 -0.81 -12.35 -13.91
C ILE A 85 -0.43 -13.57 -13.05
N TYR A 86 -1.37 -14.10 -12.27
CA TYR A 86 -1.15 -15.21 -11.34
C TYR A 86 -1.52 -16.59 -11.92
N LYS A 87 -2.06 -16.62 -13.14
CA LYS A 87 -2.32 -17.86 -13.90
C LYS A 87 -1.05 -18.32 -14.61
#